data_AF-A0A9Q0H5C2-F1
#
_entry.id   AF-A0A9Q0H5C2-F1
#
_cell.length_a   1.000
_cell.length_b   1.000
_cell.length_c   1.000
_cell.angle_alpha   90.00
_cell.angle_beta   90.00
_cell.angle_gamma   90.00
#
_symmetry.space_group_name_H-M   'P 1'
#
loop_
_entity.id
_entity.type
_entity.pdbx_description
1 polymer ?
#
loop_
_entity_poly.entity_id
_entity_poly.type
_entity_poly.pdbx_seq_one_letter_code
_entity_poly.pdbx_strand_id
1 'polypeptide(L)'
;MMEPIMNVEAIKETWDKIGLLFVSPIGRYIFLLHGLGVYILKFTCYLRFSGDTDSVIPVTSTRYTIDALELPTVSPWHAWYDDGEVGGWTQQFEGFTFVSVRGVGHELQTGSSTSQQELDEILELPGLTFNVSFAHYAGYVNVNEESGRNLFYWLVEAVEEPSTKPLVLWLNGGPGCSSIAYGEAEEIGPFHVKPDGKTLYLNPHSWNQVANIMFLDSPVGVGFSYSTNSEDVLNNGDKRTAEDSLGFLLNWFKQYPQYIGRDFYITGESYGGHYVPQLAQAIVRHQQATNDATINLKGYMVGNALTNDFTDHMGLFQFMWSAGLISDQTYRLLNLYCDLDSFIHSSDKCNQIQEVASEELGNIDPYSIYTPTCTASGSSSNRLLKRLFKVGRISEKYDPCTEAHSTVYFNLPEVQKALHVKPEAAPSKWETCSDVVGNNWKDSPMSVLDIYRELMPLGLRIWIFSGDTDAVIPVTSTRYTVDALKLPTVTPWHAWYDEGQVGGWAQQYVGLTFVSVRGAGHEVALHRPKLALALVKAFLSGSQLPTLSEHSDS
;
A
#
# COMPACT_ATOMS: atom_id res chain seq x y z
N MET A 1 62.99 -28.00 10.72
CA MET A 1 62.13 -27.37 11.75
C MET A 1 61.06 -26.62 10.98
N MET A 2 59.83 -27.13 10.97
CA MET A 2 58.69 -26.46 10.36
C MET A 2 58.29 -25.31 11.28
N GLU A 3 58.28 -24.08 10.75
CA GLU A 3 57.61 -22.96 11.43
C GLU A 3 56.09 -23.17 11.36
N PRO A 4 55.33 -22.72 12.38
CA PRO A 4 53.90 -22.98 12.45
C PRO A 4 53.20 -22.20 11.34
N ILE A 5 52.42 -22.92 10.54
CA ILE A 5 51.43 -22.33 9.64
C ILE A 5 50.39 -21.64 10.53
N MET A 6 50.04 -20.40 10.13
CA MET A 6 49.20 -19.43 10.81
C MET A 6 48.02 -20.00 11.62
N ASN A 7 47.78 -19.39 12.79
CA ASN A 7 46.66 -19.68 13.69
C ASN A 7 45.30 -19.49 12.98
N VAL A 8 44.47 -20.54 12.96
CA VAL A 8 43.15 -20.59 12.34
C VAL A 8 42.18 -19.55 12.94
N GLU A 9 42.30 -19.20 14.22
CA GLU A 9 41.48 -18.14 14.84
C GLU A 9 41.77 -16.77 14.21
N ALA A 10 43.03 -16.46 13.89
CA ALA A 10 43.40 -15.19 13.28
C ALA A 10 42.86 -15.07 11.83
N ILE A 11 42.73 -16.19 11.12
CA ILE A 11 42.17 -16.24 9.77
C ILE A 11 40.65 -16.04 9.80
N LYS A 12 39.95 -16.70 10.75
CA LYS A 12 38.50 -16.49 10.97
C LYS A 12 38.19 -15.04 11.33
N GLU A 13 38.94 -14.46 12.26
CA GLU A 13 38.74 -13.08 12.72
C GLU A 13 39.01 -12.03 11.62
N THR A 14 39.89 -12.35 10.66
CA THR A 14 40.20 -11.49 9.52
C THR A 14 39.16 -11.64 8.39
N TRP A 15 38.59 -12.84 8.22
CA TRP A 15 37.50 -13.11 7.27
C TRP A 15 36.20 -12.41 7.68
N ASP A 16 35.84 -12.48 8.97
CA ASP A 16 34.66 -11.82 9.55
C ASP A 16 34.67 -10.30 9.45
N LYS A 17 35.85 -9.68 9.29
CA LYS A 17 36.01 -8.22 9.26
C LYS A 17 36.05 -7.61 7.86
N ILE A 18 36.41 -8.36 6.81
CA ILE A 18 36.87 -7.77 5.54
C ILE A 18 36.04 -8.18 4.32
N GLY A 19 35.30 -9.29 4.36
CA GLY A 19 34.22 -9.61 3.40
C GLY A 19 34.58 -9.86 1.92
N LEU A 20 35.64 -9.27 1.34
CA LEU A 20 36.20 -9.62 0.03
C LEU A 20 37.49 -8.82 -0.27
N LEU A 21 38.44 -9.44 -0.98
CA LEU A 21 39.70 -8.83 -1.42
C LEU A 21 39.78 -8.88 -2.97
N PHE A 22 39.83 -7.72 -3.64
CA PHE A 22 40.12 -7.61 -5.08
C PHE A 22 41.31 -6.67 -5.32
N VAL A 23 42.24 -7.06 -6.21
CA VAL A 23 43.26 -6.13 -6.76
C VAL A 23 43.43 -6.34 -8.27
N SER A 24 43.53 -5.19 -8.95
CA SER A 24 43.67 -4.92 -10.38
C SER A 24 44.95 -5.49 -11.05
N PRO A 25 44.97 -5.68 -12.38
CA PRO A 25 46.09 -6.31 -13.10
C PRO A 25 47.39 -5.49 -13.17
N ILE A 26 47.44 -4.24 -12.67
CA ILE A 26 48.60 -3.36 -12.85
C ILE A 26 48.87 -2.50 -11.60
N GLY A 27 49.74 -2.98 -10.68
CA GLY A 27 50.56 -2.10 -9.82
C GLY A 27 50.28 -2.02 -8.31
N ARG A 28 51.00 -2.85 -7.53
CA ARG A 28 51.76 -2.61 -6.27
C ARG A 28 51.19 -1.90 -5.02
N TYR A 29 49.89 -1.56 -4.87
CA TYR A 29 49.34 -1.10 -3.58
C TYR A 29 47.91 -1.60 -3.33
N ILE A 30 47.56 -1.83 -2.05
CA ILE A 30 46.17 -2.05 -1.57
C ILE A 30 45.76 -0.80 -0.79
N PHE A 31 44.57 -0.26 -1.06
CA PHE A 31 43.99 0.86 -0.30
C PHE A 31 43.00 0.33 0.75
N LEU A 32 43.11 0.85 1.97
CA LEU A 32 42.17 0.64 3.10
C LEU A 32 41.40 1.95 3.33
N LEU A 33 40.08 1.87 3.50
CA LEU A 33 39.26 2.98 3.99
C LEU A 33 38.49 2.52 5.23
N HIS A 34 38.92 2.99 6.39
CA HIS A 34 38.09 3.12 7.59
C HIS A 34 38.63 4.29 8.43
N GLY A 35 37.74 5.03 9.11
CA GLY A 35 37.97 6.29 9.83
C GLY A 35 39.42 6.66 10.21
N LEU A 36 39.89 7.79 9.64
CA LEU A 36 41.04 8.61 10.05
C LEU A 36 42.45 7.98 10.10
N GLY A 37 42.85 7.17 9.10
CA GLY A 37 44.28 6.90 8.85
C GLY A 37 44.57 5.90 7.71
N VAL A 38 45.61 6.18 6.90
CA VAL A 38 46.10 5.28 5.83
C VAL A 38 47.36 4.54 6.29
N TYR A 39 47.38 3.21 6.20
CA TYR A 39 48.55 2.37 6.47
C TYR A 39 48.95 1.55 5.24
N ILE A 40 50.26 1.43 4.96
CA ILE A 40 50.83 0.67 3.83
C ILE A 40 51.55 -0.57 4.37
N LEU A 41 51.15 -1.77 3.94
CA LEU A 41 51.86 -3.03 4.21
C LEU A 41 52.31 -3.70 2.90
N LYS A 42 53.52 -4.27 2.90
CA LYS A 42 54.21 -4.86 1.74
C LYS A 42 54.31 -6.37 1.94
N PHE A 43 53.70 -7.18 1.07
CA PHE A 43 53.82 -8.65 1.08
C PHE A 43 54.35 -9.19 -0.27
N THR A 44 55.06 -10.32 -0.23
CA THR A 44 55.73 -10.99 -1.36
C THR A 44 55.10 -12.33 -1.77
N CYS A 45 53.86 -12.65 -1.35
CA CYS A 45 53.10 -13.81 -1.84
C CYS A 45 51.60 -13.53 -1.92
N TYR A 46 50.94 -14.03 -2.97
CA TYR A 46 49.51 -13.90 -3.20
C TYR A 46 48.78 -15.16 -2.69
N LEU A 47 47.90 -15.00 -1.70
CA LEU A 47 46.97 -16.03 -1.22
C LEU A 47 45.53 -15.65 -1.57
N ARG A 48 44.73 -16.63 -2.02
CA ARG A 48 43.28 -16.49 -2.22
C ARG A 48 42.56 -17.61 -1.49
N PHE A 49 41.53 -17.24 -0.72
CA PHE A 49 40.69 -18.15 0.05
C PHE A 49 39.29 -18.24 -0.58
N SER A 50 38.67 -19.42 -0.49
CA SER A 50 37.28 -19.65 -0.87
C SER A 50 36.63 -20.60 0.14
N GLY A 51 35.45 -20.26 0.64
CA GLY A 51 34.69 -21.12 1.53
C GLY A 51 33.98 -22.26 0.78
N ASP A 52 34.05 -23.49 1.27
CA ASP A 52 33.42 -24.66 0.61
C ASP A 52 31.90 -24.77 0.79
N THR A 53 31.31 -23.95 1.67
CA THR A 53 29.86 -23.79 1.86
C THR A 53 29.31 -22.44 1.37
N ASP A 54 30.10 -21.66 0.63
CA ASP A 54 29.70 -20.35 0.11
C ASP A 54 28.62 -20.46 -1.00
N SER A 55 27.43 -19.91 -0.75
CA SER A 55 26.31 -19.88 -1.69
C SER A 55 26.33 -18.70 -2.66
N VAL A 56 27.17 -17.68 -2.40
CA VAL A 56 27.30 -16.45 -3.18
C VAL A 56 28.42 -16.58 -4.21
N ILE A 57 29.55 -17.18 -3.83
CA ILE A 57 30.65 -17.52 -4.74
C ILE A 57 31.08 -18.97 -4.48
N PRO A 58 30.49 -19.97 -5.16
CA PRO A 58 30.85 -21.35 -4.91
C PRO A 58 32.30 -21.59 -5.34
N VAL A 59 33.00 -22.48 -4.60
CA VAL A 59 34.39 -22.89 -4.89
C VAL A 59 34.59 -23.29 -6.36
N THR A 60 33.57 -23.87 -6.98
CA THR A 60 33.55 -24.21 -8.40
C THR A 60 33.76 -23.00 -9.31
N SER A 61 33.10 -21.87 -9.06
CA SER A 61 33.27 -20.63 -9.85
C SER A 61 34.67 -20.05 -9.72
N THR A 62 35.24 -20.07 -8.51
CA THR A 62 36.62 -19.64 -8.27
C THR A 62 37.61 -20.56 -8.98
N ARG A 63 37.35 -21.88 -8.99
CA ARG A 63 38.18 -22.85 -9.71
C ARG A 63 38.12 -22.67 -11.23
N TYR A 64 36.95 -22.44 -11.82
CA TYR A 64 36.86 -22.12 -13.25
C TYR A 64 37.67 -20.88 -13.62
N THR A 65 37.69 -19.87 -12.75
CA THR A 65 38.50 -18.66 -12.95
C THR A 65 40.00 -18.96 -12.90
N ILE A 66 40.42 -19.85 -11.99
CA ILE A 66 41.83 -20.26 -11.86
C ILE A 66 42.25 -21.13 -13.05
N ASP A 67 41.41 -22.07 -13.48
CA ASP A 67 41.67 -22.93 -14.64
C ASP A 67 41.84 -22.09 -15.92
N ALA A 68 41.09 -20.98 -16.05
CA ALA A 68 41.22 -20.04 -17.16
C ALA A 68 42.56 -19.26 -17.20
N LEU A 69 43.36 -19.29 -16.12
CA LEU A 69 44.69 -18.67 -16.08
C LEU A 69 45.79 -19.57 -16.65
N GLU A 70 45.49 -20.86 -16.93
CA GLU A 70 46.42 -21.85 -17.52
C GLU A 70 47.79 -21.95 -16.80
N LEU A 71 47.82 -21.70 -15.48
CA LEU A 71 49.06 -21.69 -14.71
C LEU A 71 49.61 -23.11 -14.48
N PRO A 72 50.94 -23.33 -14.53
CA PRO A 72 51.54 -24.62 -14.20
C PRO A 72 51.24 -25.01 -12.75
N THR A 73 50.74 -26.24 -12.55
CA THR A 73 50.50 -26.79 -11.21
C THR A 73 51.82 -27.22 -10.57
N VAL A 74 52.13 -26.65 -9.41
CA VAL A 74 53.31 -26.97 -8.58
C VAL A 74 52.99 -28.09 -7.59
N SER A 75 51.79 -28.07 -7.01
CA SER A 75 51.32 -29.12 -6.10
C SER A 75 49.84 -29.42 -6.38
N PRO A 76 49.46 -30.69 -6.60
CA PRO A 76 48.10 -31.07 -6.94
C PRO A 76 47.14 -30.81 -5.78
N TRP A 77 45.83 -30.81 -6.08
CA TRP A 77 44.77 -30.65 -5.09
C TRP A 77 44.86 -31.73 -3.99
N HIS A 78 45.08 -31.31 -2.75
CA HIS A 78 45.16 -32.19 -1.59
C HIS A 78 44.54 -31.53 -0.35
N ALA A 79 44.13 -32.37 0.60
CA ALA A 79 43.59 -31.88 1.87
C ALA A 79 44.72 -31.31 2.75
N TRP A 80 44.41 -30.23 3.46
CA TRP A 80 45.23 -29.75 4.59
C TRP A 80 44.50 -30.04 5.90
N TYR A 81 45.26 -30.19 6.98
CA TYR A 81 44.76 -30.67 8.27
C TYR A 81 45.06 -29.67 9.37
N ASP A 82 44.12 -29.56 10.32
CA ASP A 82 44.23 -28.81 11.56
C ASP A 82 43.82 -29.73 12.72
N ASP A 83 44.70 -29.92 13.71
CA ASP A 83 44.51 -30.84 14.84
C ASP A 83 44.01 -32.26 14.49
N GLY A 84 44.43 -32.78 13.33
CA GLY A 84 44.07 -34.12 12.84
C GLY A 84 42.73 -34.19 12.08
N GLU A 85 42.00 -33.08 11.99
CA GLU A 85 40.80 -32.94 11.17
C GLU A 85 41.13 -32.29 9.83
N VAL A 86 40.33 -32.59 8.78
CA VAL A 86 40.48 -31.93 7.48
C VAL A 86 40.00 -30.49 7.60
N GLY A 87 40.93 -29.53 7.54
CA GLY A 87 40.64 -28.09 7.57
C GLY A 87 40.19 -27.52 6.23
N GLY A 88 40.44 -28.24 5.13
CA GLY A 88 40.02 -27.88 3.77
C GLY A 88 40.94 -28.49 2.72
N TRP A 89 41.00 -27.90 1.53
CA TRP A 89 41.86 -28.37 0.44
C TRP A 89 42.66 -27.25 -0.20
N THR A 90 43.84 -27.56 -0.70
CA THR A 90 44.75 -26.60 -1.32
C THR A 90 45.33 -27.14 -2.63
N GLN A 91 45.63 -26.24 -3.56
CA GLN A 91 46.39 -26.52 -4.77
C GLN A 91 47.32 -25.34 -5.06
N GLN A 92 48.57 -25.67 -5.40
CA GLN A 92 49.61 -24.69 -5.65
C GLN A 92 49.89 -24.59 -7.14
N PHE A 93 49.93 -23.36 -7.63
CA PHE A 93 50.30 -22.98 -8.99
C PHE A 93 51.57 -22.11 -8.95
N GLU A 94 52.19 -21.90 -10.09
CA GLU A 94 53.36 -21.02 -10.18
C GLU A 94 52.98 -19.57 -9.80
N GLY A 95 53.51 -19.07 -8.67
CA GLY A 95 53.24 -17.72 -8.16
C GLY A 95 51.95 -17.54 -7.36
N PHE A 96 51.15 -18.60 -7.19
CA PHE A 96 49.81 -18.51 -6.59
C PHE A 96 49.43 -19.80 -5.83
N THR A 97 48.79 -19.68 -4.67
CA THR A 97 48.22 -20.83 -3.94
C THR A 97 46.73 -20.62 -3.72
N PHE A 98 45.93 -21.61 -4.13
CA PHE A 98 44.51 -21.64 -3.88
C PHE A 98 44.21 -22.49 -2.66
N VAL A 99 43.52 -21.93 -1.67
CA VAL A 99 43.12 -22.63 -0.45
C VAL A 99 41.61 -22.54 -0.30
N SER A 100 40.97 -23.69 -0.10
CA SER A 100 39.61 -23.81 0.41
C SER A 100 39.64 -24.15 1.90
N VAL A 101 38.67 -23.61 2.64
CA VAL A 101 38.50 -23.89 4.07
C VAL A 101 37.17 -24.60 4.25
N ARG A 102 37.20 -25.72 4.97
CA ARG A 102 36.04 -26.58 5.23
C ARG A 102 35.15 -25.96 6.29
N GLY A 103 33.85 -25.85 5.99
CA GLY A 103 32.84 -25.31 6.90
C GLY A 103 32.88 -23.79 7.05
N VAL A 104 33.51 -23.09 6.10
CA VAL A 104 33.47 -21.64 6.01
C VAL A 104 32.71 -21.29 4.74
N GLY A 105 31.75 -20.40 4.86
CA GLY A 105 31.02 -19.80 3.74
C GLY A 105 30.60 -18.40 4.17
N HIS A 106 29.98 -17.65 3.28
CA HIS A 106 29.08 -16.59 3.74
C HIS A 106 27.93 -17.27 4.50
N GLU A 107 28.13 -17.56 5.78
CA GLU A 107 27.00 -17.47 6.70
C GLU A 107 26.62 -15.99 6.68
N LEU A 108 25.40 -15.70 6.23
CA LEU A 108 24.72 -14.50 6.69
C LEU A 108 24.95 -14.47 8.19
N GLN A 109 25.79 -13.55 8.67
CA GLN A 109 25.92 -13.34 10.09
C GLN A 109 24.51 -13.03 10.59
N THR A 110 23.84 -14.02 11.16
CA THR A 110 22.77 -13.80 12.11
C THR A 110 23.42 -13.32 13.40
N GLY A 111 24.06 -12.16 13.34
CA GLY A 111 23.83 -11.20 14.40
C GLY A 111 22.32 -11.04 14.46
N SER A 112 21.75 -11.06 15.65
CA SER A 112 20.33 -10.76 15.87
C SER A 112 20.03 -9.31 15.46
N SER A 113 20.17 -8.96 14.18
CA SER A 113 19.39 -7.89 13.59
C SER A 113 18.00 -8.46 13.48
N THR A 114 17.17 -8.16 14.48
CA THR A 114 15.73 -8.34 14.40
C THR A 114 15.29 -7.84 13.03
N SER A 115 14.64 -8.70 12.25
CA SER A 115 14.19 -8.32 10.91
C SER A 115 13.27 -7.11 11.02
N GLN A 116 13.22 -6.22 10.02
CA GLN A 116 12.34 -5.05 10.10
C GLN A 116 10.88 -5.47 10.32
N GLN A 117 10.46 -6.61 9.77
CA GLN A 117 9.16 -7.21 10.05
C GLN A 117 8.92 -7.50 11.54
N GLU A 118 9.89 -8.10 12.24
CA GLU A 118 9.77 -8.36 13.68
C GLU A 118 9.76 -7.06 14.50
N LEU A 119 10.39 -5.98 14.02
CA LEU A 119 10.34 -4.66 14.66
C LEU A 119 9.00 -3.96 14.44
N ASP A 120 8.38 -4.18 13.29
CA ASP A 120 7.11 -3.56 12.91
C ASP A 120 5.89 -4.32 13.48
N GLU A 121 6.08 -5.53 14.01
CA GLU A 121 4.98 -6.35 14.55
C GLU A 121 4.29 -5.66 15.75
N ILE A 122 2.96 -5.59 15.69
CA ILE A 122 2.13 -5.07 16.78
C ILE A 122 1.71 -6.24 17.66
N LEU A 123 2.33 -6.36 18.84
CA LEU A 123 2.02 -7.44 19.78
C LEU A 123 0.81 -7.14 20.66
N GLU A 124 0.63 -5.87 21.03
CA GLU A 124 -0.47 -5.41 21.88
C GLU A 124 -1.01 -4.08 21.33
N LEU A 125 -2.29 -4.05 20.95
CA LEU A 125 -2.97 -2.84 20.50
C LEU A 125 -3.90 -2.32 21.61
N PRO A 126 -3.70 -1.08 22.12
CA PRO A 126 -4.54 -0.52 23.16
C PRO A 126 -6.02 -0.47 22.76
N GLY A 127 -6.92 -0.78 23.70
CA GLY A 127 -8.36 -0.78 23.44
C GLY A 127 -8.91 -2.07 22.83
N LEU A 128 -8.05 -3.01 22.43
CA LEU A 128 -8.45 -4.35 22.02
C LEU A 128 -8.95 -5.14 23.25
N THR A 129 -10.23 -5.50 23.25
CA THR A 129 -10.89 -6.22 24.36
C THR A 129 -11.24 -7.67 24.02
N PHE A 130 -10.73 -8.16 22.90
CA PHE A 130 -10.96 -9.47 22.30
C PHE A 130 -9.66 -9.98 21.69
N ASN A 131 -9.53 -11.29 21.48
CA ASN A 131 -8.34 -11.85 20.82
C ASN A 131 -8.53 -11.85 19.30
N VAL A 132 -7.46 -11.56 18.57
CA VAL A 132 -7.38 -11.77 17.11
C VAL A 132 -6.44 -12.93 16.79
N SER A 133 -6.66 -13.57 15.65
CA SER A 133 -5.92 -14.76 15.20
C SER A 133 -4.95 -14.49 14.05
N PHE A 134 -4.77 -13.24 13.67
CA PHE A 134 -3.93 -12.80 12.56
C PHE A 134 -2.88 -11.80 13.04
N ALA A 135 -1.73 -11.77 12.37
CA ALA A 135 -0.68 -10.82 12.65
C ALA A 135 -0.97 -9.47 11.99
N HIS A 136 -0.39 -8.41 12.54
CA HIS A 136 -0.45 -7.08 11.96
C HIS A 136 0.81 -6.30 12.31
N TYR A 137 1.22 -5.43 11.39
CA TYR A 137 2.50 -4.76 11.40
C TYR A 137 2.30 -3.29 11.04
N ALA A 138 2.98 -2.38 11.73
CA ALA A 138 2.97 -0.98 11.37
C ALA A 138 4.37 -0.38 11.48
N GLY A 139 4.65 0.60 10.65
CA GLY A 139 5.97 1.20 10.63
C GLY A 139 6.14 2.16 9.48
N TYR A 140 7.41 2.40 9.14
CA TYR A 140 7.79 3.40 8.15
C TYR A 140 8.67 2.82 7.07
N VAL A 141 8.42 3.24 5.83
CA VAL A 141 9.34 2.99 4.73
C VAL A 141 9.83 4.33 4.18
N ASN A 142 11.14 4.47 4.10
CA ASN A 142 11.77 5.63 3.46
C ASN A 142 11.61 5.53 1.95
N VAL A 143 11.12 6.60 1.33
CA VAL A 143 10.91 6.71 -0.12
C VAL A 143 11.84 7.73 -0.78
N ASN A 144 12.53 8.54 0.03
CA ASN A 144 13.52 9.51 -0.41
C ASN A 144 14.49 9.85 0.72
N GLU A 145 15.73 9.37 0.61
CA GLU A 145 16.76 9.57 1.63
C GLU A 145 17.21 11.04 1.73
N GLU A 146 17.23 11.77 0.61
CA GLU A 146 17.72 13.16 0.55
C GLU A 146 16.83 14.12 1.36
N SER A 147 15.51 13.97 1.23
CA SER A 147 14.52 14.79 1.95
C SER A 147 14.01 14.11 3.22
N GLY A 148 14.38 12.85 3.45
CA GLY A 148 13.94 12.05 4.59
C GLY A 148 12.42 11.79 4.58
N ARG A 149 11.86 11.50 3.40
CA ARG A 149 10.43 11.20 3.25
C ARG A 149 10.16 9.77 3.68
N ASN A 150 9.28 9.60 4.66
CA ASN A 150 8.90 8.31 5.22
C ASN A 150 7.37 8.17 5.20
N LEU A 151 6.88 7.14 4.51
CA LEU A 151 5.46 6.82 4.51
C LEU A 151 5.15 5.77 5.57
N PHE A 152 4.08 6.02 6.33
CA PHE A 152 3.57 5.13 7.36
C PHE A 152 2.58 4.13 6.76
N TYR A 153 2.71 2.87 7.16
CA TYR A 153 1.79 1.82 6.74
C TYR A 153 1.29 1.01 7.94
N TRP A 154 0.15 0.37 7.75
CA TRP A 154 -0.33 -0.68 8.61
C TRP A 154 -0.75 -1.88 7.75
N LEU A 155 -0.02 -2.99 7.88
CA LEU A 155 -0.36 -4.28 7.28
C LEU A 155 -1.20 -5.09 8.26
N VAL A 156 -2.34 -5.60 7.81
CA VAL A 156 -3.17 -6.57 8.52
C VAL A 156 -3.21 -7.86 7.70
N GLU A 157 -2.73 -8.96 8.26
CA GLU A 157 -2.73 -10.24 7.57
C GLU A 157 -4.13 -10.85 7.47
N ALA A 158 -4.29 -11.74 6.50
CA ALA A 158 -5.53 -12.45 6.32
C ALA A 158 -5.84 -13.36 7.51
N VAL A 159 -7.12 -13.46 7.88
CA VAL A 159 -7.58 -14.29 9.01
C VAL A 159 -7.21 -15.76 8.84
N GLU A 160 -7.30 -16.26 7.61
CA GLU A 160 -7.01 -17.66 7.26
C GLU A 160 -5.96 -17.74 6.16
N GLU A 161 -4.95 -18.59 6.38
CA GLU A 161 -3.88 -18.90 5.41
C GLU A 161 -3.24 -17.66 4.75
N PRO A 162 -2.75 -16.67 5.52
CA PRO A 162 -2.22 -15.41 4.99
C PRO A 162 -1.12 -15.62 3.94
N SER A 163 -0.32 -16.68 4.10
CA SER A 163 0.72 -17.11 3.16
C SER A 163 0.20 -17.62 1.82
N THR A 164 -1.12 -17.67 1.57
CA THR A 164 -1.74 -18.04 0.29
C THR A 164 -2.59 -16.91 -0.30
N LYS A 165 -3.05 -15.97 0.55
CA LYS A 165 -3.96 -14.88 0.15
C LYS A 165 -3.22 -13.75 -0.57
N PRO A 166 -3.91 -13.01 -1.48
CA PRO A 166 -3.32 -11.87 -2.17
C PRO A 166 -2.93 -10.75 -1.19
N LEU A 167 -2.05 -9.85 -1.66
CA LEU A 167 -1.78 -8.58 -1.00
C LEU A 167 -2.61 -7.48 -1.67
N VAL A 168 -3.30 -6.68 -0.87
CA VAL A 168 -4.16 -5.59 -1.31
C VAL A 168 -3.68 -4.31 -0.66
N LEU A 169 -3.25 -3.34 -1.46
CA LEU A 169 -2.99 -1.97 -0.98
C LEU A 169 -4.30 -1.19 -0.95
N TRP A 170 -4.56 -0.44 0.12
CA TRP A 170 -5.69 0.48 0.25
C TRP A 170 -5.19 1.93 0.38
N LEU A 171 -5.80 2.82 -0.40
CA LEU A 171 -5.51 4.25 -0.44
C LEU A 171 -6.81 5.05 -0.33
N ASN A 172 -7.02 5.74 0.80
CA ASN A 172 -8.05 6.78 0.87
C ASN A 172 -7.65 8.02 0.05
N GLY A 173 -8.62 8.90 -0.20
CA GLY A 173 -8.45 10.09 -1.03
C GLY A 173 -8.15 11.38 -0.25
N GLY A 174 -9.07 12.33 -0.34
CA GLY A 174 -8.90 13.72 0.11
C GLY A 174 -8.83 14.67 -1.09
N PRO A 175 -7.63 15.04 -1.59
CA PRO A 175 -6.30 14.53 -1.27
C PRO A 175 -5.83 14.89 0.15
N GLY A 176 -5.13 13.97 0.81
CA GLY A 176 -4.52 14.20 2.12
C GLY A 176 -5.19 13.50 3.30
N CYS A 177 -6.10 12.56 3.04
CA CYS A 177 -6.79 11.79 4.08
C CYS A 177 -6.10 10.46 4.38
N SER A 178 -6.11 10.07 5.64
CA SER A 178 -5.38 8.91 6.16
C SER A 178 -6.09 7.60 5.82
N SER A 179 -5.31 6.64 5.30
CA SER A 179 -5.79 5.27 5.07
C SER A 179 -5.94 4.48 6.35
N ILE A 180 -5.26 4.90 7.42
CA ILE A 180 -5.41 4.35 8.77
C ILE A 180 -6.73 4.82 9.40
N ALA A 181 -7.07 6.10 9.21
CA ALA A 181 -8.28 6.70 9.76
C ALA A 181 -9.56 6.08 9.17
N TYR A 182 -9.65 6.11 7.84
CA TYR A 182 -10.87 5.74 7.12
C TYR A 182 -10.84 4.26 6.74
N GLY A 183 -9.86 3.84 5.95
CA GLY A 183 -9.72 2.46 5.51
C GLY A 183 -9.68 1.43 6.65
N GLU A 184 -8.74 1.57 7.58
CA GLU A 184 -8.57 0.60 8.68
C GLU A 184 -9.62 0.76 9.78
N ALA A 185 -9.79 1.99 10.30
CA ALA A 185 -10.55 2.20 11.53
C ALA A 185 -12.06 2.47 11.34
N GLU A 186 -12.52 2.60 10.09
CA GLU A 186 -13.90 3.00 9.80
C GLU A 186 -14.58 2.12 8.73
N GLU A 187 -13.82 1.68 7.73
CA GLU A 187 -14.38 1.06 6.54
C GLU A 187 -14.14 -0.46 6.45
N ILE A 188 -12.95 -0.86 5.98
CA ILE A 188 -12.65 -2.23 5.51
C ILE A 188 -11.73 -2.99 6.46
N GLY A 189 -11.07 -2.31 7.39
CA GLY A 189 -10.18 -2.92 8.38
C GLY A 189 -10.92 -3.71 9.45
N PRO A 190 -10.21 -4.58 10.19
CA PRO A 190 -10.79 -5.29 11.32
C PRO A 190 -11.02 -4.41 12.56
N PHE A 191 -10.28 -3.31 12.76
CA PHE A 191 -10.24 -2.60 14.05
C PHE A 191 -10.98 -1.27 14.02
N HIS A 192 -12.26 -1.26 14.34
CA HIS A 192 -13.03 -0.02 14.37
C HIS A 192 -13.04 0.63 15.76
N VAL A 193 -13.05 1.97 15.79
CA VAL A 193 -13.00 2.76 17.03
C VAL A 193 -14.41 3.02 17.58
N LYS A 194 -14.61 2.77 18.88
CA LYS A 194 -15.88 3.06 19.57
C LYS A 194 -16.03 4.56 19.90
N PRO A 195 -17.26 5.01 20.23
CA PRO A 195 -17.51 6.42 20.57
C PRO A 195 -16.75 7.00 21.77
N ASP A 196 -16.08 6.17 22.56
CA ASP A 196 -15.20 6.64 23.64
C ASP A 196 -13.81 7.07 23.15
N GLY A 197 -13.49 6.81 21.87
CA GLY A 197 -12.19 7.09 21.26
C GLY A 197 -11.04 6.29 21.88
N LYS A 198 -11.33 5.17 22.56
CA LYS A 198 -10.35 4.40 23.36
C LYS A 198 -10.45 2.91 23.18
N THR A 199 -11.65 2.39 22.95
CA THR A 199 -11.87 0.95 22.80
C THR A 199 -12.20 0.60 21.37
N LEU A 200 -11.79 -0.61 20.97
CA LEU A 200 -12.00 -1.13 19.63
C LEU A 200 -13.16 -2.14 19.60
N TYR A 201 -13.76 -2.31 18.44
CA TYR A 201 -14.63 -3.44 18.10
C TYR A 201 -14.17 -4.08 16.80
N LEU A 202 -14.44 -5.39 16.68
CA LEU A 202 -14.09 -6.15 15.48
C LEU A 202 -15.14 -5.91 14.39
N ASN A 203 -14.69 -5.57 13.19
CA ASN A 203 -15.53 -5.56 12.00
C ASN A 203 -15.72 -7.00 11.46
N PRO A 204 -16.93 -7.60 11.55
CA PRO A 204 -17.17 -8.95 11.06
C PRO A 204 -17.23 -9.04 9.53
N HIS A 205 -17.05 -7.93 8.82
CA HIS A 205 -17.04 -7.82 7.36
C HIS A 205 -15.73 -7.23 6.83
N SER A 206 -14.69 -7.20 7.66
CA SER A 206 -13.36 -6.76 7.27
C SER A 206 -12.86 -7.51 6.03
N TRP A 207 -12.17 -6.79 5.16
CA TRP A 207 -11.66 -7.38 3.92
C TRP A 207 -10.51 -8.37 4.19
N ASN A 208 -9.87 -8.31 5.36
CA ASN A 208 -8.81 -9.25 5.74
C ASN A 208 -9.31 -10.68 5.93
N GLN A 209 -10.62 -10.92 5.83
CA GLN A 209 -11.16 -12.27 5.67
C GLN A 209 -10.71 -12.96 4.38
N VAL A 210 -10.27 -12.21 3.36
CA VAL A 210 -9.91 -12.77 2.05
C VAL A 210 -8.59 -12.25 1.46
N ALA A 211 -7.90 -11.34 2.13
CA ALA A 211 -6.65 -10.74 1.68
C ALA A 211 -5.75 -10.33 2.85
N ASN A 212 -4.45 -10.18 2.59
CA ASN A 212 -3.58 -9.37 3.42
C ASN A 212 -3.76 -7.92 2.96
N ILE A 213 -4.03 -6.98 3.86
CA ILE A 213 -4.37 -5.60 3.52
C ILE A 213 -3.32 -4.66 4.07
N MET A 214 -2.81 -3.80 3.21
CA MET A 214 -1.86 -2.76 3.56
C MET A 214 -2.53 -1.41 3.41
N PHE A 215 -2.73 -0.72 4.52
CA PHE A 215 -3.19 0.67 4.56
C PHE A 215 -1.97 1.57 4.52
N LEU A 216 -1.94 2.51 3.57
CA LEU A 216 -0.81 3.42 3.40
C LEU A 216 -1.26 4.86 3.58
N ASP A 217 -0.69 5.55 4.57
CA ASP A 217 -0.84 7.00 4.68
C ASP A 217 0.05 7.66 3.62
N SER A 218 -0.55 8.14 2.53
CA SER A 218 0.15 8.80 1.44
C SER A 218 -0.61 10.04 1.01
N PRO A 219 0.07 11.15 0.69
CA PRO A 219 1.54 11.35 0.71
C PRO A 219 2.09 11.78 2.09
N VAL A 220 3.33 12.26 2.12
CA VAL A 220 3.93 12.83 3.34
C VAL A 220 3.11 14.01 3.88
N GLY A 221 2.93 14.04 5.20
CA GLY A 221 2.05 14.99 5.89
C GLY A 221 0.62 14.48 6.11
N VAL A 222 0.29 13.28 5.60
CA VAL A 222 -0.96 12.57 5.87
C VAL A 222 -0.77 11.62 7.06
N GLY A 223 -1.71 11.66 8.01
CA GLY A 223 -1.72 10.79 9.17
C GLY A 223 -0.37 10.76 9.89
N PHE A 224 0.30 9.61 9.91
CA PHE A 224 1.61 9.47 10.53
C PHE A 224 2.81 9.64 9.58
N SER A 225 2.58 9.78 8.28
CA SER A 225 3.63 9.96 7.27
C SER A 225 4.29 11.32 7.36
N TYR A 226 5.63 11.37 7.24
CA TYR A 226 6.39 12.59 7.50
C TYR A 226 7.57 12.79 6.54
N SER A 227 8.12 14.01 6.56
CA SER A 227 9.40 14.34 5.92
C SER A 227 10.27 15.13 6.87
N THR A 228 11.59 14.96 6.78
CA THR A 228 12.53 15.82 7.51
C THR A 228 12.64 17.21 6.88
N ASN A 229 12.30 17.34 5.60
CA ASN A 229 12.14 18.63 4.94
C ASN A 229 10.68 19.10 5.04
N SER A 230 10.42 20.15 5.82
CA SER A 230 9.06 20.67 5.99
C SER A 230 8.41 21.20 4.71
N GLU A 231 9.19 21.59 3.69
CA GLU A 231 8.65 22.06 2.40
C GLU A 231 7.93 20.97 1.62
N ASP A 232 8.24 19.70 1.90
CA ASP A 232 7.65 18.56 1.21
C ASP A 232 6.14 18.47 1.38
N VAL A 233 5.63 18.79 2.57
CA VAL A 233 4.20 18.77 2.88
C VAL A 233 3.43 19.81 2.05
N LEU A 234 4.11 20.89 1.65
CA LEU A 234 3.53 21.99 0.86
C LEU A 234 3.70 21.80 -0.66
N ASN A 235 4.34 20.71 -1.08
CA ASN A 235 4.71 20.46 -2.46
C ASN A 235 4.37 19.02 -2.90
N ASN A 236 3.27 18.50 -2.35
CA ASN A 236 2.65 17.25 -2.81
C ASN A 236 1.83 17.48 -4.08
N GLY A 237 1.63 16.41 -4.83
CA GLY A 237 0.87 16.41 -6.08
C GLY A 237 0.82 15.00 -6.66
N ASP A 238 -0.01 14.80 -7.66
CA ASP A 238 -0.34 13.49 -8.24
C ASP A 238 0.89 12.70 -8.70
N LYS A 239 1.78 13.34 -9.47
CA LYS A 239 2.99 12.72 -9.99
C LYS A 239 3.92 12.25 -8.87
N ARG A 240 4.21 13.15 -7.92
CA ARG A 240 5.11 12.85 -6.80
C ARG A 240 4.53 11.76 -5.91
N THR A 241 3.23 11.79 -5.66
CA THR A 241 2.54 10.78 -4.83
C THR A 241 2.63 9.39 -5.45
N ALA A 242 2.49 9.28 -6.79
CA ALA A 242 2.68 8.01 -7.50
C ALA A 242 4.14 7.53 -7.45
N GLU A 243 5.11 8.43 -7.63
CA GLU A 243 6.55 8.12 -7.53
C GLU A 243 6.94 7.63 -6.12
N ASP A 244 6.51 8.34 -5.08
CA ASP A 244 6.77 8.00 -3.68
C ASP A 244 6.08 6.69 -3.29
N SER A 245 4.85 6.45 -3.75
CA SER A 245 4.13 5.21 -3.47
C SER A 245 4.75 3.99 -4.19
N LEU A 246 5.31 4.18 -5.40
CA LEU A 246 6.10 3.14 -6.06
C LEU A 246 7.41 2.88 -5.28
N GLY A 247 8.10 3.94 -4.85
CA GLY A 247 9.31 3.83 -4.02
C GLY A 247 9.04 3.09 -2.71
N PHE A 248 7.90 3.38 -2.08
CA PHE A 248 7.40 2.66 -0.91
C PHE A 248 7.28 1.17 -1.20
N LEU A 249 6.55 0.76 -2.24
CA LEU A 249 6.35 -0.66 -2.55
C LEU A 249 7.69 -1.37 -2.82
N LEU A 250 8.56 -0.78 -3.65
CA LEU A 250 9.86 -1.37 -3.98
C LEU A 250 10.76 -1.55 -2.75
N ASN A 251 10.69 -0.64 -1.77
CA ASN A 251 11.45 -0.74 -0.53
C ASN A 251 10.78 -1.66 0.49
N TRP A 252 9.45 -1.65 0.57
CA TRP A 252 8.67 -2.50 1.45
C TRP A 252 8.83 -3.99 1.10
N PHE A 253 8.80 -4.36 -0.18
CA PHE A 253 9.04 -5.75 -0.60
C PHE A 253 10.45 -6.27 -0.25
N LYS A 254 11.43 -5.40 -0.04
CA LYS A 254 12.76 -5.80 0.48
C LYS A 254 12.69 -6.15 1.97
N GLN A 255 11.84 -5.46 2.72
CA GLN A 255 11.60 -5.72 4.16
C GLN A 255 10.69 -6.93 4.37
N TYR A 256 9.78 -7.18 3.41
CA TYR A 256 8.77 -8.25 3.42
C TYR A 256 8.90 -9.20 2.21
N PRO A 257 10.03 -9.91 2.03
CA PRO A 257 10.33 -10.68 0.83
C PRO A 257 9.37 -11.86 0.59
N GLN A 258 8.68 -12.35 1.61
CA GLN A 258 7.66 -13.42 1.51
C GLN A 258 6.43 -13.02 0.68
N TYR A 259 6.24 -11.71 0.42
CA TYR A 259 5.18 -11.19 -0.43
C TYR A 259 5.63 -11.00 -1.89
N ILE A 260 6.92 -11.18 -2.22
CA ILE A 260 7.41 -11.07 -3.60
C ILE A 260 6.72 -12.12 -4.48
N GLY A 261 6.24 -11.69 -5.64
CA GLY A 261 5.49 -12.54 -6.56
C GLY A 261 4.06 -12.87 -6.12
N ARG A 262 3.61 -12.44 -4.93
CA ARG A 262 2.22 -12.54 -4.49
C ARG A 262 1.31 -11.77 -5.43
N ASP A 263 0.14 -12.31 -5.74
CA ASP A 263 -0.90 -11.55 -6.43
C ASP A 263 -1.17 -10.24 -5.67
N PHE A 264 -0.89 -9.13 -6.35
CA PHE A 264 -0.97 -7.79 -5.79
C PHE A 264 -2.09 -7.00 -6.47
N TYR A 265 -2.91 -6.35 -5.66
CA TYR A 265 -3.97 -5.46 -6.12
C TYR A 265 -3.87 -4.12 -5.43
N ILE A 266 -4.23 -3.05 -6.15
CA ILE A 266 -4.35 -1.71 -5.57
C ILE A 266 -5.81 -1.37 -5.47
N THR A 267 -6.22 -0.86 -4.33
CA THR A 267 -7.59 -0.43 -4.07
C THR A 267 -7.58 0.95 -3.41
N GLY A 268 -8.68 1.66 -3.53
CA GLY A 268 -8.83 2.96 -2.92
C GLY A 268 -10.16 3.58 -3.25
N GLU A 269 -10.35 4.81 -2.82
CA GLU A 269 -11.64 5.50 -2.98
C GLU A 269 -11.49 7.01 -3.13
N SER A 270 -12.55 7.67 -3.58
CA SER A 270 -12.59 9.13 -3.70
C SER A 270 -11.49 9.65 -4.64
N TYR A 271 -10.65 10.58 -4.19
CA TYR A 271 -9.44 11.01 -4.90
C TYR A 271 -8.41 9.87 -5.13
N GLY A 272 -8.57 8.73 -4.45
CA GLY A 272 -7.92 7.47 -4.81
C GLY A 272 -8.19 7.04 -6.26
N GLY A 273 -9.24 7.57 -6.90
CA GLY A 273 -9.46 7.48 -8.34
C GLY A 273 -8.36 8.07 -9.22
N HIS A 274 -7.53 8.98 -8.69
CA HIS A 274 -6.27 9.42 -9.29
C HIS A 274 -5.09 8.55 -8.83
N TYR A 275 -4.94 8.38 -7.51
CA TYR A 275 -3.79 7.69 -6.91
C TYR A 275 -3.61 6.27 -7.43
N VAL A 276 -4.69 5.49 -7.43
CA VAL A 276 -4.68 4.07 -7.76
C VAL A 276 -4.27 3.80 -9.22
N PRO A 277 -4.92 4.37 -10.25
CA PRO A 277 -4.49 4.14 -11.63
C PRO A 277 -3.10 4.70 -11.92
N GLN A 278 -2.72 5.84 -11.33
CA GLN A 278 -1.39 6.40 -11.52
C GLN A 278 -0.29 5.53 -10.90
N LEU A 279 -0.51 4.98 -9.69
CA LEU A 279 0.41 4.02 -9.10
C LEU A 279 0.49 2.73 -9.92
N ALA A 280 -0.65 2.21 -10.39
CA ALA A 280 -0.67 1.05 -11.29
C ALA A 280 0.15 1.31 -12.57
N GLN A 281 0.03 2.49 -13.17
CA GLN A 281 0.82 2.91 -14.34
C GLN A 281 2.30 3.02 -14.00
N ALA A 282 2.65 3.63 -12.87
CA ALA A 282 4.02 3.77 -12.42
C ALA A 282 4.69 2.40 -12.24
N ILE A 283 3.99 1.44 -11.63
CA ILE A 283 4.46 0.04 -11.49
C ILE A 283 4.68 -0.56 -12.87
N VAL A 284 3.66 -0.59 -13.73
CA VAL A 284 3.75 -1.20 -15.07
C VAL A 284 4.91 -0.63 -15.88
N ARG A 285 5.05 0.71 -15.91
CA ARG A 285 6.13 1.38 -16.64
C ARG A 285 7.50 1.08 -16.03
N HIS A 286 7.61 1.02 -14.71
CA HIS A 286 8.85 0.61 -14.04
C HIS A 286 9.24 -0.81 -14.46
N GLN A 287 8.32 -1.77 -14.38
CA GLN A 287 8.59 -3.17 -14.74
C GLN A 287 8.99 -3.33 -16.21
N GLN A 288 8.35 -2.60 -17.12
CA GLN A 288 8.72 -2.58 -18.54
C GLN A 288 10.11 -1.98 -18.78
N ALA A 289 10.50 -0.97 -18.01
CA ALA A 289 11.79 -0.30 -18.15
C ALA A 289 12.96 -1.10 -17.53
N THR A 290 12.72 -1.83 -16.43
CA THR A 290 13.78 -2.49 -15.64
C THR A 290 13.78 -4.01 -15.75
N ASN A 291 12.70 -4.62 -16.27
CA ASN A 291 12.39 -6.05 -16.15
C ASN A 291 12.26 -6.53 -14.69
N ASP A 292 11.99 -5.63 -13.75
CA ASP A 292 11.74 -5.98 -12.36
C ASP A 292 10.38 -6.67 -12.21
N ALA A 293 10.38 -7.92 -11.73
CA ALA A 293 9.18 -8.72 -11.51
C ALA A 293 8.76 -8.80 -10.02
N THR A 294 9.29 -7.94 -9.16
CA THR A 294 9.04 -7.95 -7.70
C THR A 294 7.55 -7.83 -7.38
N ILE A 295 6.86 -6.89 -8.05
CA ILE A 295 5.44 -6.61 -7.85
C ILE A 295 4.60 -7.37 -8.89
N ASN A 296 3.84 -8.38 -8.48
CA ASN A 296 2.95 -9.14 -9.37
C ASN A 296 1.54 -8.49 -9.41
N LEU A 297 1.46 -7.31 -10.06
CA LEU A 297 0.21 -6.55 -10.19
C LEU A 297 -0.82 -7.31 -11.05
N LYS A 298 -1.99 -7.60 -10.47
CA LYS A 298 -3.09 -8.30 -11.13
C LYS A 298 -4.26 -7.41 -11.53
N GLY A 299 -4.39 -6.25 -10.89
CA GLY A 299 -5.49 -5.33 -11.16
C GLY A 299 -5.65 -4.29 -10.07
N TYR A 300 -6.67 -3.45 -10.25
CA TYR A 300 -7.06 -2.46 -9.26
C TYR A 300 -8.57 -2.23 -9.22
N MET A 301 -9.05 -1.75 -8.08
CA MET A 301 -10.46 -1.43 -7.87
C MET A 301 -10.61 -0.10 -7.13
N VAL A 302 -11.43 0.82 -7.65
CA VAL A 302 -11.63 2.14 -7.03
C VAL A 302 -13.10 2.43 -6.72
N GLY A 303 -13.37 2.91 -5.51
CA GLY A 303 -14.70 3.25 -5.00
C GLY A 303 -15.01 4.74 -5.15
N ASN A 304 -16.22 5.08 -5.61
CA ASN A 304 -16.72 6.46 -5.70
C ASN A 304 -15.64 7.42 -6.24
N ALA A 305 -15.04 7.03 -7.37
CA ALA A 305 -13.72 7.50 -7.77
C ALA A 305 -13.76 8.80 -8.58
N LEU A 306 -13.05 9.84 -8.13
CA LEU A 306 -12.77 11.01 -8.97
C LEU A 306 -11.81 10.57 -10.07
N THR A 307 -12.17 10.78 -11.33
CA THR A 307 -11.43 10.20 -12.46
C THR A 307 -11.31 11.16 -13.64
N ASN A 308 -12.34 11.97 -13.89
CA ASN A 308 -12.39 12.92 -14.98
C ASN A 308 -13.31 14.09 -14.62
N ASP A 309 -12.71 15.22 -14.23
CA ASP A 309 -13.38 16.40 -13.66
C ASP A 309 -14.62 16.80 -14.46
N PHE A 310 -14.53 16.85 -15.79
CA PHE A 310 -15.66 17.21 -16.65
C PHE A 310 -16.87 16.27 -16.50
N THR A 311 -16.66 14.95 -16.59
CA THR A 311 -17.77 13.99 -16.50
C THR A 311 -18.23 13.80 -15.06
N ASP A 312 -17.33 13.96 -14.11
CA ASP A 312 -17.65 13.85 -12.70
C ASP A 312 -18.48 15.05 -12.21
N HIS A 313 -18.17 16.28 -12.65
CA HIS A 313 -19.02 17.46 -12.45
C HIS A 313 -20.40 17.29 -13.10
N MET A 314 -20.45 16.86 -14.37
CA MET A 314 -21.71 16.61 -15.06
C MET A 314 -22.61 15.64 -14.28
N GLY A 315 -22.02 14.53 -13.82
CA GLY A 315 -22.75 13.52 -13.05
C GLY A 315 -23.19 14.01 -11.68
N LEU A 316 -22.33 14.75 -10.98
CA LEU A 316 -22.60 15.34 -9.66
C LEU A 316 -23.77 16.30 -9.73
N PHE A 317 -23.71 17.27 -10.64
CA PHE A 317 -24.76 18.29 -10.78
C PHE A 317 -26.08 17.66 -11.21
N GLN A 318 -26.04 16.67 -12.11
CA GLN A 318 -27.25 15.94 -12.49
C GLN A 318 -27.85 15.18 -11.31
N PHE A 319 -27.02 14.50 -10.51
CA PHE A 319 -27.49 13.76 -9.35
C PHE A 319 -28.17 14.68 -8.35
N MET A 320 -27.49 15.74 -7.91
CA MET A 320 -28.06 16.71 -6.96
C MET A 320 -29.40 17.28 -7.44
N TRP A 321 -29.49 17.67 -8.71
CA TRP A 321 -30.73 18.18 -9.29
C TRP A 321 -31.83 17.12 -9.33
N SER A 322 -31.52 15.92 -9.82
CA SER A 322 -32.50 14.83 -9.95
C SER A 322 -32.97 14.27 -8.60
N ALA A 323 -32.13 14.37 -7.56
CA ALA A 323 -32.45 14.02 -6.19
C ALA A 323 -33.23 15.13 -5.45
N GLY A 324 -33.41 16.31 -6.08
CA GLY A 324 -34.14 17.43 -5.51
C GLY A 324 -33.36 18.23 -4.46
N LEU A 325 -32.02 18.15 -4.50
CA LEU A 325 -31.12 18.81 -3.54
C LEU A 325 -30.76 20.25 -3.92
N ILE A 326 -30.87 20.59 -5.21
CA ILE A 326 -30.57 21.92 -5.74
C ILE A 326 -31.66 22.41 -6.71
N SER A 327 -31.75 23.72 -6.90
CA SER A 327 -32.75 24.33 -7.79
C SER A 327 -32.39 24.22 -9.28
N ASP A 328 -33.39 24.38 -10.16
CA ASP A 328 -33.18 24.47 -11.63
C ASP A 328 -32.24 25.62 -12.02
N GLN A 329 -32.17 26.67 -11.21
CA GLN A 329 -31.26 27.79 -11.44
C GLN A 329 -29.83 27.39 -11.10
N THR A 330 -29.60 26.84 -9.90
CA THR A 330 -28.29 26.37 -9.45
C THR A 330 -27.73 25.31 -10.39
N TYR A 331 -28.53 24.30 -10.77
CA TYR A 331 -28.12 23.29 -11.74
C TYR A 331 -27.62 23.90 -13.06
N ARG A 332 -28.35 24.88 -13.62
CA ARG A 332 -27.92 25.56 -14.86
C ARG A 332 -26.64 26.38 -14.68
N LEU A 333 -26.47 27.03 -13.54
CA LEU A 333 -25.28 27.85 -13.26
C LEU A 333 -24.05 26.97 -13.02
N LEU A 334 -24.19 25.84 -12.31
CA LEU A 334 -23.12 24.86 -12.13
C LEU A 334 -22.63 24.33 -13.48
N ASN A 335 -23.53 23.91 -14.37
CA ASN A 335 -23.16 23.45 -15.72
C ASN A 335 -22.56 24.56 -16.60
N LEU A 336 -22.78 25.84 -16.28
CA LEU A 336 -22.26 26.97 -17.06
C LEU A 336 -20.87 27.42 -16.58
N TYR A 337 -20.62 27.33 -15.27
CA TYR A 337 -19.43 27.92 -14.65
C TYR A 337 -18.44 26.91 -14.09
N CYS A 338 -18.83 25.64 -13.93
CA CYS A 338 -18.00 24.61 -13.32
C CYS A 338 -17.68 23.42 -14.24
N ASP A 339 -18.33 23.28 -15.39
CA ASP A 339 -18.23 22.07 -16.23
C ASP A 339 -16.78 21.74 -16.64
N LEU A 340 -16.02 22.75 -17.06
CA LEU A 340 -14.61 22.64 -17.46
C LEU A 340 -13.62 23.01 -16.34
N ASP A 341 -14.11 23.18 -15.11
CA ASP A 341 -13.30 23.58 -13.98
C ASP A 341 -12.69 22.37 -13.28
N SER A 342 -11.62 22.59 -12.52
CA SER A 342 -10.98 21.52 -11.75
C SER A 342 -11.68 21.31 -10.41
N PHE A 343 -11.83 20.05 -9.96
CA PHE A 343 -12.31 19.76 -8.61
C PHE A 343 -11.36 20.27 -7.51
N ILE A 344 -10.04 20.21 -7.76
CA ILE A 344 -9.02 20.63 -6.79
C ILE A 344 -8.71 22.12 -6.91
N HIS A 345 -8.63 22.62 -8.14
CA HIS A 345 -8.24 24.00 -8.43
C HIS A 345 -9.38 24.79 -9.07
N SER A 346 -10.55 24.77 -8.43
CA SER A 346 -11.76 25.46 -8.91
C SER A 346 -11.59 26.97 -8.99
N SER A 347 -12.17 27.58 -10.02
CA SER A 347 -12.23 29.03 -10.19
C SER A 347 -13.16 29.71 -9.18
N ASP A 348 -12.91 30.99 -8.89
CA ASP A 348 -13.74 31.80 -7.99
C ASP A 348 -15.22 31.81 -8.39
N LYS A 349 -15.52 31.76 -9.70
CA LYS A 349 -16.90 31.74 -10.19
C LYS A 349 -17.56 30.41 -9.89
N CYS A 350 -16.87 29.31 -10.10
CA CYS A 350 -17.41 28.00 -9.78
C CYS A 350 -17.64 27.87 -8.27
N ASN A 351 -16.65 28.28 -7.45
CA ASN A 351 -16.75 28.26 -5.99
C ASN A 351 -17.98 29.02 -5.48
N GLN A 352 -18.28 30.20 -6.02
CA GLN A 352 -19.49 30.97 -5.66
C GLN A 352 -20.80 30.21 -5.92
N ILE A 353 -20.87 29.44 -7.01
CA ILE A 353 -22.08 28.67 -7.31
C ILE A 353 -22.14 27.38 -6.47
N GLN A 354 -20.99 26.75 -6.19
CA GLN A 354 -20.91 25.62 -5.28
C GLN A 354 -21.32 26.00 -3.85
N GLU A 355 -21.00 27.22 -3.39
CA GLU A 355 -21.48 27.75 -2.10
C GLU A 355 -23.02 27.84 -2.10
N VAL A 356 -23.64 28.36 -3.16
CA VAL A 356 -25.10 28.39 -3.29
C VAL A 356 -25.69 26.98 -3.28
N ALA A 357 -25.08 26.04 -4.01
CA ALA A 357 -25.51 24.64 -4.00
C ALA A 357 -25.41 24.01 -2.60
N SER A 358 -24.34 24.32 -1.86
CA SER A 358 -24.15 23.84 -0.47
C SER A 358 -25.19 24.43 0.48
N GLU A 359 -25.59 25.69 0.30
CA GLU A 359 -26.69 26.30 1.07
C GLU A 359 -28.04 25.64 0.75
N GLU A 360 -28.31 25.33 -0.52
CA GLU A 360 -29.54 24.63 -0.95
C GLU A 360 -29.61 23.18 -0.42
N LEU A 361 -28.47 22.49 -0.36
CA LEU A 361 -28.33 21.14 0.19
C LEU A 361 -28.78 21.07 1.66
N GLY A 362 -28.48 22.11 2.43
CA GLY A 362 -28.81 22.21 3.85
C GLY A 362 -27.99 21.26 4.73
N ASN A 363 -28.50 20.96 5.93
CA ASN A 363 -27.79 20.14 6.92
C ASN A 363 -28.03 18.63 6.67
N ILE A 364 -27.55 18.14 5.54
CA ILE A 364 -27.46 16.70 5.25
C ILE A 364 -26.00 16.30 5.03
N ASP A 365 -25.73 15.01 5.13
CA ASP A 365 -24.43 14.45 4.84
C ASP A 365 -24.31 14.19 3.32
N PRO A 366 -23.43 14.89 2.57
CA PRO A 366 -23.24 14.62 1.14
C PRO A 366 -22.60 13.25 0.88
N TYR A 367 -21.93 12.64 1.85
CA TYR A 367 -21.35 11.31 1.70
C TYR A 367 -22.45 10.24 1.66
N SER A 368 -23.62 10.52 2.25
CA SER A 368 -24.80 9.67 2.10
C SER A 368 -26.08 10.43 2.40
N ILE A 369 -26.81 10.82 1.34
CA ILE A 369 -27.95 11.74 1.42
C ILE A 369 -29.16 11.23 2.22
N TYR A 370 -29.16 9.95 2.62
CA TYR A 370 -30.24 9.33 3.40
C TYR A 370 -29.81 8.89 4.80
N THR A 371 -28.57 9.14 5.21
CA THR A 371 -28.09 8.82 6.56
C THR A 371 -28.10 10.06 7.48
N PRO A 372 -28.13 9.86 8.82
CA PRO A 372 -28.03 10.96 9.77
C PRO A 372 -26.63 11.60 9.75
N THR A 373 -26.56 12.91 10.01
CA THR A 373 -25.29 13.64 10.20
C THR A 373 -24.73 13.49 11.63
N CYS A 374 -23.43 13.72 11.80
CA CYS A 374 -22.81 13.84 13.12
C CYS A 374 -23.17 15.20 13.74
N THR A 375 -24.09 15.23 14.71
CA THR A 375 -24.47 16.47 15.41
C THR A 375 -23.59 16.70 16.65
N ALA A 376 -22.93 17.85 16.74
CA ALA A 376 -22.08 18.25 17.88
C ALA A 376 -22.77 18.22 19.27
N SER A 377 -24.11 18.12 19.32
CA SER A 377 -24.85 17.89 20.57
C SER A 377 -25.33 16.45 20.70
N GLY A 378 -24.55 15.62 21.37
CA GLY A 378 -25.02 14.36 21.97
C GLY A 378 -26.03 14.57 23.11
N SER A 379 -27.10 15.36 22.91
CA SER A 379 -28.17 15.54 23.90
C SER A 379 -29.55 15.41 23.28
N SER A 380 -30.12 14.20 23.41
CA SER A 380 -31.54 13.92 23.62
C SER A 380 -32.59 14.83 22.95
N SER A 381 -33.14 14.42 21.81
CA SER A 381 -34.62 14.34 21.63
C SER A 381 -35.01 13.81 20.24
N ASN A 382 -35.16 12.48 20.14
CA ASN A 382 -36.32 11.89 19.43
C ASN A 382 -36.37 10.38 19.72
N ARG A 383 -36.94 10.04 20.89
CA ARG A 383 -37.25 8.64 21.24
C ARG A 383 -38.24 7.97 20.28
N LEU A 384 -38.92 8.74 19.43
CA LEU A 384 -39.94 8.24 18.50
C LEU A 384 -39.39 7.69 17.18
N LEU A 385 -38.21 8.11 16.72
CA LEU A 385 -37.58 7.58 15.49
C LEU A 385 -36.70 6.35 15.72
N LYS A 386 -36.38 6.02 16.98
CA LYS A 386 -35.55 4.85 17.34
C LYS A 386 -36.22 3.49 17.05
N ARG A 387 -37.46 3.45 16.55
CA ARG A 387 -38.26 2.22 16.41
C ARG A 387 -38.44 1.70 14.99
N LEU A 388 -37.93 2.38 13.95
CA LEU A 388 -38.26 2.06 12.56
C LEU A 388 -37.15 1.43 11.70
N PHE A 389 -35.92 1.31 12.20
CA PHE A 389 -34.82 0.74 11.41
C PHE A 389 -34.13 -0.40 12.16
N LYS A 390 -34.81 -1.54 12.23
CA LYS A 390 -34.19 -2.85 12.52
C LYS A 390 -34.26 -3.68 11.25
N VAL A 391 -33.27 -3.53 10.39
CA VAL A 391 -32.99 -4.45 9.28
C VAL A 391 -31.53 -4.86 9.40
N GLY A 392 -31.27 -6.16 9.49
CA GLY A 392 -29.92 -6.74 9.60
C GLY A 392 -29.41 -6.83 11.03
N ARG A 393 -29.10 -8.05 11.50
CA ARG A 393 -28.49 -8.31 12.80
C ARG A 393 -26.99 -8.00 12.75
N ILE A 394 -26.64 -6.71 12.79
CA ILE A 394 -25.31 -6.23 13.20
C ILE A 394 -25.50 -5.62 14.60
N SER A 395 -24.65 -5.96 15.56
CA SER A 395 -24.75 -5.45 16.94
C SER A 395 -24.50 -3.95 17.03
N GLU A 396 -23.97 -3.33 15.97
CA GLU A 396 -23.58 -1.93 15.94
C GLU A 396 -24.34 -1.19 14.82
N LYS A 397 -24.90 -0.04 15.19
CA LYS A 397 -25.71 0.84 14.35
C LYS A 397 -24.77 1.81 13.64
N TYR A 398 -25.06 2.19 12.38
CA TYR A 398 -24.36 3.28 11.68
C TYR A 398 -24.15 4.48 12.61
N ASP A 399 -22.90 4.92 12.71
CA ASP A 399 -22.44 6.05 13.50
C ASP A 399 -21.76 7.04 12.56
N PRO A 400 -22.32 8.25 12.37
CA PRO A 400 -21.73 9.26 11.49
C PRO A 400 -20.52 9.99 12.10
N CYS A 401 -20.14 9.69 13.35
CA CYS A 401 -19.08 10.41 14.07
C CYS A 401 -17.77 9.61 14.19
N THR A 402 -17.60 8.57 13.38
CA THR A 402 -16.44 7.67 13.32
C THR A 402 -15.11 8.42 13.19
N GLU A 403 -15.05 9.43 12.33
CA GLU A 403 -13.88 10.32 12.16
C GLU A 403 -13.42 10.95 13.49
N ALA A 404 -14.37 11.46 14.29
CA ALA A 404 -14.07 12.10 15.56
C ALA A 404 -13.52 11.09 16.59
N HIS A 405 -14.00 9.84 16.54
CA HIS A 405 -13.51 8.77 17.40
C HIS A 405 -12.08 8.39 17.03
N SER A 406 -11.79 8.24 15.73
CA SER A 406 -10.45 7.98 15.19
C SER A 406 -9.46 9.08 15.59
N THR A 407 -9.86 10.36 15.48
CA THR A 407 -9.04 11.49 15.93
C THR A 407 -8.65 11.36 17.40
N VAL A 408 -9.57 10.98 18.28
CA VAL A 408 -9.24 10.78 19.70
C VAL A 408 -8.29 9.59 19.88
N TYR A 409 -8.58 8.46 19.25
CA TYR A 409 -7.84 7.21 19.44
C TYR A 409 -6.39 7.30 18.97
N PHE A 410 -6.14 7.83 17.77
CA PHE A 410 -4.80 7.92 17.19
C PHE A 410 -3.94 9.03 17.80
N ASN A 411 -4.53 9.93 18.59
CA ASN A 411 -3.76 10.87 19.42
C ASN A 411 -3.38 10.32 20.80
N LEU A 412 -3.80 9.09 21.17
CA LEU A 412 -3.39 8.47 22.42
C LEU A 412 -1.91 8.06 22.36
N PRO A 413 -1.06 8.47 23.32
CA PRO A 413 0.37 8.12 23.30
C PRO A 413 0.64 6.61 23.31
N GLU A 414 -0.18 5.85 24.03
CA GLU A 414 -0.11 4.39 24.06
C GLU A 414 -0.41 3.75 22.71
N VAL A 415 -1.33 4.32 21.93
CA VAL A 415 -1.68 3.85 20.58
C VAL A 415 -0.54 4.16 19.62
N GLN A 416 -0.05 5.40 19.61
CA GLN A 416 1.10 5.79 18.78
C GLN A 416 2.33 4.92 19.07
N LYS A 417 2.60 4.63 20.34
CA LYS A 417 3.69 3.73 20.73
C LYS A 417 3.47 2.30 20.22
N ALA A 418 2.25 1.77 20.32
CA ALA A 418 1.93 0.42 19.84
C ALA A 418 2.04 0.31 18.32
N LEU A 419 1.75 1.38 17.61
CA LEU A 419 1.87 1.50 16.16
C LEU A 419 3.28 1.91 15.68
N HIS A 420 4.26 1.92 16.59
CA HIS A 420 5.66 2.26 16.29
C HIS A 420 5.84 3.65 15.68
N VAL A 421 4.93 4.59 15.99
CA VAL A 421 5.04 6.00 15.60
C VAL A 421 6.25 6.60 16.30
N LYS A 422 7.17 7.17 15.52
CA LYS A 422 8.40 7.76 16.05
C LYS A 422 8.06 9.06 16.78
N PRO A 423 8.38 9.23 18.07
CA PRO A 423 8.03 10.44 18.82
C PRO A 423 8.53 11.74 18.20
N GLU A 424 9.69 11.71 17.55
CA GLU A 424 10.28 12.85 16.84
C GLU A 424 9.58 13.20 15.53
N ALA A 425 8.80 12.27 14.97
CA ALA A 425 8.05 12.44 13.73
C ALA A 425 6.53 12.51 13.94
N ALA A 426 6.06 12.22 15.17
CA ALA A 426 4.67 12.28 15.52
C ALA A 426 4.14 13.72 15.31
N PRO A 427 3.01 13.89 14.62
CA PRO A 427 2.41 15.21 14.48
C PRO A 427 2.00 15.75 15.86
N SER A 428 2.09 17.06 16.05
CA SER A 428 1.68 17.71 17.32
C SER A 428 0.21 17.45 17.65
N LYS A 429 -0.61 17.29 16.61
CA LYS A 429 -1.98 16.79 16.66
C LYS A 429 -2.19 15.96 15.39
N TRP A 430 -2.50 14.69 15.56
CA TRP A 430 -2.90 13.82 14.45
C TRP A 430 -4.34 14.15 14.04
N GLU A 431 -4.62 14.18 12.74
CA GLU A 431 -5.93 14.44 12.16
C GLU A 431 -6.20 13.43 11.03
N THR A 432 -7.48 13.14 10.79
CA THR A 432 -7.95 12.20 9.77
C THR A 432 -7.64 12.66 8.35
N CYS A 433 -7.71 13.97 8.09
CA CYS A 433 -7.26 14.60 6.86
C CYS A 433 -6.34 15.79 7.15
N SER A 434 -5.32 15.96 6.31
CA SER A 434 -4.36 17.05 6.42
C SER A 434 -4.77 18.23 5.53
N ASP A 435 -5.39 19.24 6.14
CA ASP A 435 -5.73 20.49 5.44
C ASP A 435 -4.51 21.15 4.79
N VAL A 436 -3.33 20.99 5.39
CA VAL A 436 -2.08 21.54 4.84
C VAL A 436 -1.74 20.86 3.51
N VAL A 437 -1.88 19.53 3.42
CA VAL A 437 -1.67 18.79 2.18
C VAL A 437 -2.74 19.16 1.15
N GLY A 438 -4.01 19.13 1.53
CA GLY A 438 -5.13 19.44 0.64
C GLY A 438 -5.03 20.85 0.04
N ASN A 439 -4.81 21.86 0.87
CA ASN A 439 -4.72 23.27 0.43
C ASN A 439 -3.47 23.59 -0.41
N ASN A 440 -2.46 22.71 -0.40
CA ASN A 440 -1.20 22.95 -1.11
C ASN A 440 -0.95 21.95 -2.24
N TRP A 441 -1.95 21.15 -2.62
CA TRP A 441 -1.86 20.18 -3.70
C TRP A 441 -1.44 20.85 -5.01
N LYS A 442 -0.40 20.33 -5.69
CA LYS A 442 0.17 20.95 -6.89
C LYS A 442 -0.49 20.43 -8.16
N ASP A 443 0.11 19.43 -8.79
CA ASP A 443 -0.45 18.84 -9.99
C ASP A 443 -1.65 17.94 -9.65
N SER A 444 -2.74 18.16 -10.36
CA SER A 444 -3.99 17.37 -10.35
C SER A 444 -4.54 17.38 -11.78
N PRO A 445 -4.11 16.46 -12.66
CA PRO A 445 -4.60 16.41 -14.03
C PRO A 445 -6.12 16.24 -14.06
N MET A 446 -6.84 16.99 -14.88
CA MET A 446 -8.32 16.94 -14.93
C MET A 446 -8.90 15.57 -15.37
N SER A 447 -8.05 14.63 -15.78
CA SER A 447 -8.45 13.30 -16.24
C SER A 447 -7.31 12.31 -16.12
N VAL A 448 -7.63 11.10 -15.69
CA VAL A 448 -6.74 9.93 -15.74
C VAL A 448 -7.22 8.85 -16.72
N LEU A 449 -8.18 9.17 -17.59
CA LEU A 449 -8.76 8.20 -18.54
C LEU A 449 -7.77 7.67 -19.58
N ASP A 450 -6.70 8.42 -19.87
CA ASP A 450 -5.58 7.95 -20.69
C ASP A 450 -4.86 6.77 -20.03
N ILE A 451 -4.73 6.78 -18.70
CA ILE A 451 -4.15 5.69 -17.92
C ILE A 451 -5.00 4.43 -18.03
N TYR A 452 -6.32 4.54 -17.88
CA TYR A 452 -7.22 3.40 -18.08
C TYR A 452 -7.03 2.79 -19.48
N ARG A 453 -6.93 3.62 -20.53
CA ARG A 453 -6.70 3.15 -21.91
C ARG A 453 -5.35 2.46 -22.09
N GLU A 454 -4.32 2.89 -21.37
CA GLU A 454 -3.00 2.24 -21.37
C GLU A 454 -3.03 0.88 -20.66
N LEU A 455 -3.75 0.78 -19.53
CA LEU A 455 -3.68 -0.38 -18.64
C LEU A 455 -4.64 -1.51 -19.02
N MET A 456 -5.83 -1.22 -19.55
CA MET A 456 -6.82 -2.24 -19.93
C MET A 456 -6.28 -3.31 -20.91
N PRO A 457 -5.52 -2.96 -21.99
CA PRO A 457 -4.99 -3.94 -22.92
C PRO A 457 -3.98 -4.93 -22.31
N LEU A 458 -3.43 -4.62 -21.13
CA LEU A 458 -2.47 -5.48 -20.43
C LEU A 458 -3.15 -6.65 -19.68
N GLY A 459 -4.48 -6.72 -19.70
CA GLY A 459 -5.23 -7.79 -19.04
C GLY A 459 -5.36 -7.62 -17.52
N LEU A 460 -5.07 -6.43 -16.99
CA LEU A 460 -5.33 -6.09 -15.59
C LEU A 460 -6.83 -6.12 -15.31
N ARG A 461 -7.20 -6.65 -14.13
CA ARG A 461 -8.59 -6.61 -13.67
C ARG A 461 -8.90 -5.21 -13.13
N ILE A 462 -9.70 -4.44 -13.85
CA ILE A 462 -10.04 -3.05 -13.48
C ILE A 462 -11.51 -2.95 -13.12
N TRP A 463 -11.80 -2.57 -11.87
CA TRP A 463 -13.16 -2.35 -11.38
C TRP A 463 -13.31 -0.91 -10.90
N ILE A 464 -14.46 -0.30 -11.21
CA ILE A 464 -14.93 0.92 -10.55
C ILE A 464 -16.23 0.55 -9.84
N PHE A 465 -16.39 0.97 -8.60
CA PHE A 465 -17.64 0.79 -7.88
C PHE A 465 -18.14 2.11 -7.27
N SER A 466 -19.45 2.27 -7.11
CA SER A 466 -20.01 3.47 -6.49
C SER A 466 -21.23 3.16 -5.62
N GLY A 467 -21.32 3.79 -4.46
CA GLY A 467 -22.56 3.85 -3.69
C GLY A 467 -23.63 4.72 -4.37
N ASP A 468 -24.88 4.27 -4.39
CA ASP A 468 -25.98 4.98 -5.07
C ASP A 468 -26.62 6.12 -4.25
N THR A 469 -26.13 6.37 -3.03
CA THR A 469 -26.57 7.49 -2.18
C THR A 469 -25.49 8.55 -1.96
N ASP A 470 -24.32 8.40 -2.61
CA ASP A 470 -23.24 9.38 -2.59
C ASP A 470 -23.61 10.63 -3.39
N ALA A 471 -23.43 11.81 -2.81
CA ALA A 471 -23.55 13.11 -3.48
C ALA A 471 -22.21 13.86 -3.61
N VAL A 472 -21.08 13.21 -3.33
CA VAL A 472 -19.73 13.70 -3.63
C VAL A 472 -19.31 13.24 -5.03
N ILE A 473 -19.32 11.92 -5.28
CA ILE A 473 -18.98 11.32 -6.58
C ILE A 473 -20.02 10.24 -6.93
N PRO A 474 -21.25 10.66 -7.29
CA PRO A 474 -22.39 9.76 -7.48
C PRO A 474 -22.18 8.74 -8.61
N VAL A 475 -23.03 7.70 -8.59
CA VAL A 475 -23.15 6.71 -9.69
C VAL A 475 -23.26 7.36 -11.08
N THR A 476 -23.91 8.53 -11.19
CA THR A 476 -24.02 9.28 -12.46
C THR A 476 -22.67 9.79 -12.96
N SER A 477 -21.79 10.27 -12.08
CA SER A 477 -20.41 10.69 -12.40
C SER A 477 -19.63 9.53 -12.99
N THR A 478 -19.60 8.41 -12.27
CA THR A 478 -18.93 7.20 -12.75
C THR A 478 -19.51 6.68 -14.08
N ARG A 479 -20.82 6.77 -14.29
CA ARG A 479 -21.45 6.39 -15.57
C ARG A 479 -20.96 7.24 -16.73
N TYR A 480 -20.91 8.56 -16.58
CA TYR A 480 -20.40 9.44 -17.64
C TYR A 480 -18.92 9.21 -17.90
N THR A 481 -18.13 9.03 -16.83
CA THR A 481 -16.70 8.71 -16.90
C THR A 481 -16.46 7.41 -17.67
N VAL A 482 -17.20 6.34 -17.37
CA VAL A 482 -17.10 5.06 -18.10
C VAL A 482 -17.60 5.20 -19.55
N ASP A 483 -18.68 5.95 -19.81
CA ASP A 483 -19.16 6.20 -21.17
C ASP A 483 -18.13 6.98 -22.02
N ALA A 484 -17.35 7.88 -21.41
CA ALA A 484 -16.29 8.63 -22.10
C ALA A 484 -15.14 7.73 -22.60
N LEU A 485 -14.97 6.54 -22.02
CA LEU A 485 -14.01 5.54 -22.52
C LEU A 485 -14.49 4.84 -23.80
N LYS A 486 -15.80 4.91 -24.13
CA LYS A 486 -16.41 4.30 -25.34
C LYS A 486 -16.11 2.80 -25.47
N LEU A 487 -16.12 2.09 -24.34
CA LEU A 487 -15.83 0.67 -24.30
C LEU A 487 -17.02 -0.17 -24.80
N PRO A 488 -16.78 -1.24 -25.58
CA PRO A 488 -17.82 -2.20 -25.90
C PRO A 488 -18.35 -2.90 -24.64
N THR A 489 -19.68 -3.03 -24.55
CA THR A 489 -20.32 -3.80 -23.48
C THR A 489 -20.16 -5.30 -23.75
N VAL A 490 -19.69 -6.03 -22.74
CA VAL A 490 -19.60 -7.51 -22.73
C VAL A 490 -20.84 -8.09 -22.09
N THR A 491 -21.21 -7.61 -20.90
CA THR A 491 -22.41 -8.03 -20.17
C THR A 491 -23.25 -6.79 -19.84
N PRO A 492 -24.51 -6.70 -20.32
CA PRO A 492 -25.38 -5.55 -20.06
C PRO A 492 -25.62 -5.28 -18.57
N TRP A 493 -26.09 -4.06 -18.27
CA TRP A 493 -26.50 -3.66 -16.93
C TRP A 493 -27.51 -4.64 -16.32
N HIS A 494 -27.13 -5.29 -15.21
CA HIS A 494 -27.94 -6.31 -14.55
C HIS A 494 -27.84 -6.17 -13.03
N ALA A 495 -28.85 -6.65 -12.31
CA ALA A 495 -28.84 -6.65 -10.85
C ALA A 495 -27.97 -7.80 -10.31
N TRP A 496 -27.28 -7.55 -9.20
CA TRP A 496 -26.61 -8.57 -8.40
C TRP A 496 -27.23 -8.62 -6.99
N TYR A 497 -27.06 -9.75 -6.31
CA TYR A 497 -27.86 -10.09 -5.14
C TYR A 497 -27.00 -10.51 -3.93
N ASP A 498 -27.54 -10.29 -2.74
CA ASP A 498 -27.07 -10.86 -1.47
C ASP A 498 -28.31 -11.39 -0.73
N GLU A 499 -28.32 -12.68 -0.38
CA GLU A 499 -29.43 -13.34 0.31
C GLU A 499 -30.83 -13.07 -0.32
N GLY A 500 -30.90 -13.08 -1.65
CA GLY A 500 -32.14 -12.85 -2.40
C GLY A 500 -32.62 -11.40 -2.46
N GLN A 501 -31.86 -10.45 -1.89
CA GLN A 501 -32.09 -9.02 -2.04
C GLN A 501 -31.12 -8.42 -3.06
N VAL A 502 -31.57 -7.40 -3.81
CA VAL A 502 -30.68 -6.67 -4.72
C VAL A 502 -29.62 -5.94 -3.91
N GLY A 503 -28.36 -6.36 -4.06
CA GLY A 503 -27.18 -5.69 -3.50
C GLY A 503 -26.74 -4.50 -4.35
N GLY A 504 -27.12 -4.48 -5.62
CA GLY A 504 -26.87 -3.38 -6.53
C GLY A 504 -26.95 -3.84 -7.98
N TRP A 505 -26.15 -3.24 -8.84
CA TRP A 505 -26.11 -3.57 -10.26
C TRP A 505 -24.69 -3.55 -10.80
N ALA A 506 -24.45 -4.26 -11.90
CA ALA A 506 -23.16 -4.31 -12.54
C ALA A 506 -23.29 -4.29 -14.06
N GLN A 507 -22.25 -3.79 -14.73
CA GLN A 507 -22.07 -3.90 -16.16
C GLN A 507 -20.61 -4.15 -16.48
N GLN A 508 -20.39 -5.10 -17.38
CA GLN A 508 -19.05 -5.48 -17.81
C GLN A 508 -18.79 -4.92 -19.19
N TYR A 509 -17.65 -4.26 -19.33
CA TYR A 509 -17.09 -3.77 -20.57
C TYR A 509 -15.81 -4.55 -20.89
N VAL A 510 -15.30 -4.39 -22.11
CA VAL A 510 -13.98 -4.92 -22.45
C VAL A 510 -12.93 -4.21 -21.58
N GLY A 511 -12.28 -4.97 -20.69
CA GLY A 511 -11.20 -4.49 -19.81
C GLY A 511 -11.63 -3.82 -18.51
N LEU A 512 -12.92 -3.53 -18.31
CA LEU A 512 -13.42 -2.80 -17.13
C LEU A 512 -14.78 -3.33 -16.65
N THR A 513 -14.98 -3.40 -15.34
CA THR A 513 -16.30 -3.68 -14.73
C THR A 513 -16.76 -2.49 -13.91
N PHE A 514 -18.00 -2.04 -14.10
CA PHE A 514 -18.63 -1.02 -13.26
C PHE A 514 -19.69 -1.67 -12.37
N VAL A 515 -19.69 -1.36 -11.08
CA VAL A 515 -20.63 -1.88 -10.09
C VAL A 515 -21.24 -0.74 -9.27
N SER A 516 -22.56 -0.68 -9.14
CA SER A 516 -23.19 0.16 -8.12
C SER A 516 -23.58 -0.68 -6.90
N VAL A 517 -23.48 -0.10 -5.71
CA VAL A 517 -23.88 -0.72 -4.44
C VAL A 517 -25.07 0.01 -3.85
N ARG A 518 -26.15 -0.74 -3.63
CA ARG A 518 -27.46 -0.19 -3.26
C ARG A 518 -27.49 0.28 -1.81
N GLY A 519 -27.96 1.50 -1.61
CA GLY A 519 -28.10 2.16 -0.32
C GLY A 519 -26.76 2.42 0.36
N ALA A 520 -25.67 2.55 -0.39
CA ALA A 520 -24.35 2.89 0.10
C ALA A 520 -23.98 4.32 -0.31
N GLY A 521 -23.28 5.02 0.57
CA GLY A 521 -22.73 6.35 0.32
C GLY A 521 -21.36 6.33 -0.36
N HIS A 522 -20.59 7.38 -0.12
CA HIS A 522 -19.22 7.57 -0.59
C HIS A 522 -18.31 6.44 -0.09
N GLU A 523 -18.31 6.21 1.22
CA GLU A 523 -17.59 5.13 1.88
C GLU A 523 -18.48 3.87 1.87
N VAL A 524 -18.41 3.10 0.80
CA VAL A 524 -19.34 1.98 0.58
C VAL A 524 -19.25 0.94 1.69
N ALA A 525 -18.06 0.68 2.20
CA ALA A 525 -17.84 -0.31 3.25
C ALA A 525 -18.39 0.12 4.62
N LEU A 526 -18.35 1.42 4.94
CA LEU A 526 -19.00 1.97 6.13
C LEU A 526 -20.52 1.74 6.09
N HIS A 527 -21.15 2.06 4.96
CA HIS A 527 -22.61 2.02 4.82
C HIS A 527 -23.18 0.61 4.60
N ARG A 528 -22.46 -0.22 3.84
CA ARG A 528 -22.88 -1.57 3.42
C ARG A 528 -21.72 -2.58 3.55
N PRO A 529 -21.22 -2.83 4.77
CA PRO A 529 -19.99 -3.62 4.98
C PRO A 529 -20.08 -5.04 4.41
N LYS A 530 -21.23 -5.71 4.60
CA LYS A 530 -21.46 -7.06 4.04
C LYS A 530 -21.41 -7.07 2.50
N LEU A 531 -21.99 -6.06 1.85
CA LEU A 531 -22.00 -5.93 0.39
C LEU A 531 -20.62 -5.57 -0.14
N ALA A 532 -19.87 -4.71 0.56
CA ALA A 532 -18.49 -4.40 0.24
C ALA A 532 -17.59 -5.64 0.33
N LEU A 533 -17.77 -6.50 1.35
CA LEU A 533 -17.05 -7.77 1.44
C LEU A 533 -17.41 -8.72 0.28
N ALA A 534 -18.67 -8.77 -0.15
CA ALA A 534 -19.07 -9.54 -1.32
C ALA A 534 -18.41 -9.02 -2.61
N LEU A 535 -18.29 -7.69 -2.75
CA LEU A 535 -17.62 -7.04 -3.86
C LEU A 535 -16.15 -7.44 -3.96
N VAL A 536 -15.37 -7.28 -2.89
CA VAL A 536 -13.93 -7.62 -2.90
C VAL A 536 -13.70 -9.11 -3.11
N LYS A 537 -14.58 -9.98 -2.57
CA LYS A 537 -14.53 -11.43 -2.83
C LYS A 537 -14.66 -11.75 -4.31
N ALA A 538 -15.63 -11.14 -5.00
CA ALA A 538 -15.82 -11.33 -6.42
C ALA A 538 -14.64 -10.78 -7.24
N PHE A 539 -14.19 -9.57 -6.89
CA PHE A 539 -13.04 -8.92 -7.54
C PHE A 539 -11.77 -9.77 -7.45
N LEU A 540 -11.37 -10.20 -6.24
CA LEU A 540 -10.11 -10.93 -6.04
C LEU A 540 -10.14 -12.34 -6.68
N SER A 541 -11.28 -13.03 -6.61
CA SER A 541 -11.45 -14.35 -7.23
C SER A 541 -11.62 -14.30 -8.75
N GLY A 542 -11.87 -13.11 -9.32
CA GLY A 542 -12.21 -12.96 -10.74
C GLY A 542 -13.56 -13.58 -11.11
N SER A 543 -14.45 -13.75 -10.14
CA SER A 543 -15.80 -14.27 -10.34
C SER A 543 -16.81 -13.15 -10.61
N GLN A 544 -17.96 -13.51 -11.18
CA GLN A 544 -19.09 -12.59 -11.29
C GLN A 544 -19.75 -12.38 -9.93
N LEU A 545 -20.35 -11.20 -9.73
CA LEU A 545 -21.18 -10.94 -8.56
C LEU A 545 -22.38 -11.90 -8.53
N PRO A 546 -22.91 -12.25 -7.34
CA PRO A 546 -23.97 -13.25 -7.24
C PRO A 546 -25.22 -12.83 -8.01
N THR A 547 -25.76 -13.76 -8.79
CA THR A 547 -27.05 -13.61 -9.48
C THR A 547 -28.16 -14.25 -8.65
N LEU A 548 -29.42 -13.94 -8.96
CA LEU A 548 -30.55 -14.60 -8.29
C LEU A 548 -30.51 -16.09 -8.68
N SER A 549 -30.16 -16.97 -7.74
CA SER A 549 -30.32 -18.41 -7.97
C SER A 549 -31.80 -18.72 -8.12
N GLU A 550 -32.19 -19.37 -9.22
CA GLU A 550 -33.50 -20.01 -9.30
C GLU A 550 -33.56 -21.07 -8.20
N HIS A 551 -34.18 -20.73 -7.06
CA HIS A 551 -34.70 -21.77 -6.19
C HIS A 551 -35.76 -22.50 -7.01
N SER A 552 -35.36 -23.64 -7.58
CA SER A 552 -36.33 -24.65 -7.96
C SER A 552 -37.06 -25.03 -6.68
N ASP A 553 -38.31 -24.59 -6.57
CA ASP A 553 -39.27 -25.12 -5.62
C ASP A 553 -39.41 -26.63 -5.93
N SER A 554 -38.68 -27.46 -5.19
CA SER A 554 -38.83 -28.92 -5.18
C SER A 554 -39.44 -29.38 -3.88
#